data_AF-A0A924Y9B8-F1
#
_entry.id   AF-A0A924Y9B8-F1
#
_cell.length_a   1.000
_cell.length_b   1.000
_cell.length_c   1.000
_cell.angle_alpha   90.00
_cell.angle_beta   90.00
_cell.angle_gamma   90.00
#
_symmetry.space_group_name_H-M   'P 1'
#
loop_
_entity.id
_entity.type
_entity.pdbx_description
1 polymer ?
#
loop_
_entity_poly.entity_id
_entity_poly.type
_entity_poly.pdbx_seq_one_letter_code
_entity_poly.pdbx_strand_id
1 'polypeptide(L)'
;MRSENKRFVIDFGNGNAAFAVQLAGDIKSDEVAEVLGFDQPKPTIFISGGAMDMDSDEMLATRPLIEEGLARFVEENGVAVIDGGTHAGVMRLMGDARRRQNLQFPLIGVAPLAKISYPGYENPRGMTLDTGHSHFVFTEGEKFGDESRMIAWLTNALSGDGLCPALGIVINGGNVTREEIHRLATSRRLKFPLLIVEGTGRFADNLAAVIRGMSSDDEELH
;
A
#
# COMPACT_ATOMS: atom_id res chain seq x y z
N MET A 1 11.40 -27.75 11.49
CA MET A 1 10.12 -27.68 10.76
C MET A 1 10.06 -26.30 10.15
N ARG A 2 10.12 -26.15 8.82
CA ARG A 2 9.89 -24.83 8.19
C ARG A 2 8.42 -24.49 8.40
N SER A 3 8.15 -23.33 8.97
CA SER A 3 6.81 -22.78 9.11
C SER A 3 6.28 -22.46 7.71
N GLU A 4 5.10 -22.99 7.36
CA GLU A 4 4.48 -22.81 6.04
C GLU A 4 3.57 -21.57 6.01
N ASN A 5 3.49 -20.91 4.85
CA ASN A 5 2.58 -19.78 4.65
C ASN A 5 1.13 -20.21 4.77
N LYS A 6 0.33 -19.49 5.56
CA LYS A 6 -1.08 -19.79 5.75
C LYS A 6 -1.93 -18.97 4.78
N ARG A 7 -2.65 -19.65 3.88
CA ARG A 7 -3.60 -19.05 2.94
C ARG A 7 -5.03 -19.21 3.45
N PHE A 8 -5.85 -18.17 3.36
CA PHE A 8 -7.24 -18.19 3.79
C PHE A 8 -8.06 -17.07 3.13
N VAL A 9 -9.38 -17.13 3.28
CA VAL A 9 -10.28 -16.07 2.84
C VAL A 9 -10.82 -15.34 4.07
N ILE A 10 -10.79 -14.00 4.02
CA ILE A 10 -11.43 -13.13 5.01
C ILE A 10 -12.80 -12.76 4.46
N ASP A 11 -13.85 -13.20 5.13
CA ASP A 11 -15.22 -12.73 4.87
C ASP A 11 -15.49 -11.51 5.77
N PHE A 12 -15.79 -10.37 5.15
CA PHE A 12 -16.06 -9.12 5.86
C PHE A 12 -17.51 -8.99 6.33
N GLY A 13 -18.39 -9.94 6.01
CA GLY A 13 -19.80 -9.94 6.40
C GLY A 13 -20.65 -8.88 5.69
N ASN A 14 -20.07 -8.11 4.77
CA ASN A 14 -20.73 -7.06 3.99
C ASN A 14 -20.92 -7.45 2.51
N GLY A 15 -20.80 -8.73 2.19
CA GLY A 15 -20.83 -9.26 0.82
C GLY A 15 -19.49 -9.22 0.09
N ASN A 16 -18.45 -8.64 0.69
CA ASN A 16 -17.08 -8.71 0.18
C ASN A 16 -16.25 -9.74 0.95
N ALA A 17 -15.29 -10.32 0.23
CA ALA A 17 -14.25 -11.16 0.79
C ALA A 17 -12.90 -10.83 0.16
N ALA A 18 -11.82 -11.12 0.88
CA ALA A 18 -10.46 -10.95 0.39
C ALA A 18 -9.65 -12.22 0.58
N PHE A 19 -8.75 -12.49 -0.37
CA PHE A 19 -7.77 -13.56 -0.23
C PHE A 19 -6.59 -13.10 0.62
N ALA A 20 -6.25 -13.84 1.66
CA ALA A 20 -5.22 -13.45 2.61
C ALA A 20 -4.12 -14.50 2.74
N VAL A 21 -2.91 -14.01 2.91
CA VAL A 21 -1.71 -14.81 3.13
C VAL A 21 -1.01 -14.30 4.38
N GLN A 22 -0.88 -15.15 5.38
CA GLN A 22 0.02 -14.92 6.49
C GLN A 22 1.36 -15.57 6.19
N LEU A 23 2.39 -14.72 6.10
CA LEU A 23 3.75 -15.12 5.82
C LEU A 23 4.39 -15.77 7.05
N ALA A 24 5.14 -16.84 6.82
CA ALA A 24 5.86 -17.55 7.86
C ALA A 24 7.38 -17.34 7.72
N GLY A 25 7.97 -16.54 8.62
CA GLY A 25 9.41 -16.20 8.60
C GLY A 25 9.88 -15.39 7.39
N ASP A 26 11.20 -15.40 7.14
CA ASP A 26 11.83 -14.71 6.01
C ASP A 26 11.53 -15.42 4.67
N ILE A 27 10.48 -14.98 4.00
CA ILE A 27 10.09 -15.47 2.67
C ILE A 27 10.94 -14.82 1.58
N LYS A 28 11.31 -15.60 0.57
CA LYS A 28 11.91 -15.10 -0.66
C LYS A 28 10.84 -14.47 -1.56
N SER A 29 11.16 -13.31 -2.12
CA SER A 29 10.26 -12.40 -2.86
C SER A 29 9.46 -13.04 -3.99
N ASP A 30 9.99 -14.07 -4.63
CA ASP A 30 9.44 -14.76 -5.79
C ASP A 30 8.19 -15.58 -5.47
N GLU A 31 8.05 -16.09 -4.24
CA GLU A 31 6.93 -16.96 -3.88
C GLU A 31 5.65 -16.19 -3.52
N VAL A 32 5.73 -14.90 -3.15
CA VAL A 32 4.56 -14.18 -2.60
C VAL A 32 3.51 -13.86 -3.67
N ALA A 33 3.92 -13.48 -4.87
CA ALA A 33 3.01 -13.21 -5.98
C ALA A 33 2.22 -14.48 -6.40
N GLU A 34 2.92 -15.62 -6.53
CA GLU A 34 2.30 -16.92 -6.82
C GLU A 34 1.37 -17.37 -5.69
N VAL A 35 1.77 -17.15 -4.43
CA VAL A 35 0.96 -17.49 -3.26
C VAL A 35 -0.35 -16.71 -3.24
N LEU A 36 -0.35 -15.47 -3.75
CA LEU A 36 -1.53 -14.63 -3.96
C LEU A 36 -2.33 -14.97 -5.22
N GLY A 37 -1.85 -15.88 -6.08
CA GLY A 37 -2.52 -16.29 -7.31
C GLY A 37 -2.25 -15.38 -8.52
N PHE A 38 -1.14 -14.63 -8.51
CA PHE A 38 -0.71 -13.83 -9.66
C PHE A 38 0.32 -14.59 -10.51
N ASP A 39 -0.19 -15.26 -11.54
CA ASP A 39 0.63 -16.14 -12.41
C ASP A 39 1.28 -15.39 -13.60
N GLN A 40 0.94 -14.11 -13.79
CA GLN A 40 1.46 -13.28 -14.87
C GLN A 40 1.87 -11.89 -14.37
N PRO A 41 3.01 -11.34 -14.85
CA PRO A 41 3.38 -9.96 -14.59
C PRO A 41 2.28 -8.97 -14.99
N LYS A 42 2.15 -7.90 -14.22
CA LYS A 42 1.22 -6.79 -14.50
C LYS A 42 1.82 -5.45 -14.08
N PRO A 43 1.42 -4.34 -14.72
CA PRO A 43 1.78 -3.03 -14.23
C PRO A 43 1.38 -2.90 -12.76
N THR A 44 2.25 -2.34 -11.93
CA THR A 44 2.04 -2.29 -10.48
C THR A 44 2.35 -0.91 -9.92
N ILE A 45 1.45 -0.41 -9.08
CA ILE A 45 1.63 0.83 -8.30
C ILE A 45 1.66 0.45 -6.83
N PHE A 46 2.66 0.92 -6.08
CA PHE A 46 2.51 0.99 -4.63
C PHE A 46 2.16 2.41 -4.21
N ILE A 47 1.30 2.53 -3.20
CA ILE A 47 0.91 3.81 -2.63
C ILE A 47 1.50 3.89 -1.23
N SER A 48 2.38 4.86 -1.02
CA SER A 48 2.87 5.24 0.30
C SER A 48 2.18 6.54 0.68
N GLY A 49 1.36 6.54 1.72
CA GLY A 49 0.58 7.73 2.02
C GLY A 49 0.03 7.83 3.42
N GLY A 50 -0.69 8.94 3.64
CA GLY A 50 -1.27 9.29 4.91
C GLY A 50 -2.26 8.24 5.43
N ALA A 51 -2.18 7.97 6.74
CA ALA A 51 -3.11 7.11 7.46
C ALA A 51 -4.01 7.95 8.38
N MET A 52 -3.83 7.85 9.71
CA MET A 52 -4.76 8.42 10.69
C MET A 52 -4.63 9.94 10.87
N ASP A 53 -3.47 10.55 10.64
CA ASP A 53 -3.27 11.99 10.89
C ASP A 53 -3.54 12.87 9.67
N MET A 54 -4.29 12.37 8.68
CA MET A 54 -4.85 13.23 7.65
C MET A 54 -6.02 14.02 8.24
N ASP A 55 -5.95 15.35 8.18
CA ASP A 55 -7.09 16.17 8.59
C ASP A 55 -8.22 16.13 7.55
N SER A 56 -9.35 16.78 7.87
CA SER A 56 -10.51 16.77 6.99
C SER A 56 -10.28 17.47 5.67
N ASP A 57 -9.47 18.54 5.66
CA ASP A 57 -9.20 19.32 4.45
C ASP A 57 -8.23 18.58 3.53
N GLU A 58 -7.19 17.95 4.09
CA GLU A 58 -6.26 17.06 3.38
C GLU A 58 -7.00 15.86 2.77
N MET A 59 -7.93 15.26 3.52
CA MET A 59 -8.78 14.17 3.02
C MET A 59 -9.70 14.64 1.88
N LEU A 60 -10.26 15.84 1.97
CA LEU A 60 -11.10 16.41 0.91
C LEU A 60 -10.30 16.73 -0.34
N ALA A 61 -9.09 17.27 -0.21
CA ALA A 61 -8.19 17.54 -1.33
C ALA A 61 -7.73 16.26 -2.03
N THR A 62 -7.48 15.19 -1.27
CA THR A 62 -6.99 13.91 -1.80
C THR A 62 -8.08 13.07 -2.46
N ARG A 63 -9.34 13.20 -2.02
CA ARG A 63 -10.44 12.33 -2.43
C ARG A 63 -10.67 12.29 -3.95
N PRO A 64 -10.83 13.42 -4.67
CA PRO A 64 -11.09 13.37 -6.13
C PRO A 64 -9.96 12.70 -6.90
N LEU A 65 -8.71 12.97 -6.51
CA LEU A 65 -7.55 12.35 -7.12
C LEU A 65 -7.59 10.82 -7.00
N ILE A 66 -7.94 10.30 -5.82
CA ILE A 66 -8.02 8.86 -5.59
C ILE A 66 -9.27 8.27 -6.24
N GLU A 67 -10.45 8.76 -5.87
CA GLU A 67 -11.72 8.12 -6.21
C GLU A 67 -12.07 8.30 -7.69
N GLU A 68 -11.78 9.45 -8.30
CA GLU A 68 -12.18 9.75 -9.68
C GLU A 68 -11.01 9.63 -10.67
N GLY A 69 -9.77 9.84 -10.22
CA GLY A 69 -8.57 9.73 -11.04
C GLY A 69 -7.93 8.35 -10.97
N LEU A 70 -7.19 8.10 -9.89
CA LEU A 70 -6.32 6.93 -9.75
C LEU A 70 -7.11 5.62 -9.85
N ALA A 71 -8.25 5.49 -9.15
CA ALA A 71 -9.06 4.28 -9.16
C ALA A 71 -9.50 3.85 -10.56
N ARG A 72 -9.91 4.81 -11.38
CA ARG A 72 -10.33 4.54 -12.77
C ARG A 72 -9.14 4.21 -13.65
N PHE A 73 -8.06 4.97 -13.51
CA PHE A 73 -6.82 4.71 -14.25
C PHE A 73 -6.31 3.29 -14.01
N VAL A 74 -6.28 2.82 -12.75
CA VAL A 74 -5.77 1.48 -12.43
C VAL A 74 -6.69 0.38 -12.97
N GLU A 75 -8.00 0.57 -12.93
CA GLU A 75 -8.97 -0.35 -13.53
C GLU A 75 -8.77 -0.45 -15.06
N GLU A 76 -8.80 0.69 -15.74
CA GLU A 76 -8.72 0.78 -17.21
C GLU A 76 -7.42 0.19 -17.77
N ASN A 77 -6.33 0.24 -16.99
CA ASN A 77 -5.01 -0.22 -17.39
C ASN A 77 -4.60 -1.57 -16.77
N GLY A 78 -5.51 -2.24 -16.04
CA GLY A 78 -5.25 -3.54 -15.42
C GLY A 78 -4.08 -3.54 -14.42
N VAL A 79 -3.90 -2.42 -13.72
CA VAL A 79 -2.79 -2.16 -12.78
C VAL A 79 -3.11 -2.79 -11.42
N ALA A 80 -2.15 -3.50 -10.82
CA ALA A 80 -2.25 -3.86 -9.40
C ALA A 80 -1.83 -2.70 -8.50
N VAL A 81 -2.54 -2.52 -7.41
CA VAL A 81 -2.26 -1.50 -6.39
C VAL A 81 -1.88 -2.20 -5.09
N ILE A 82 -0.77 -1.76 -4.48
CA ILE A 82 -0.30 -2.22 -3.18
C ILE A 82 -0.28 -1.04 -2.20
N ASP A 83 -0.87 -1.20 -1.03
CA ASP A 83 -0.82 -0.21 0.06
C ASP A 83 -0.82 -0.90 1.45
N GLY A 84 -1.06 -0.13 2.52
CA GLY A 84 -1.09 -0.62 3.91
C GLY A 84 -2.36 -1.38 4.33
N GLY A 85 -3.41 -1.42 3.52
CA GLY A 85 -4.60 -2.25 3.72
C GLY A 85 -5.55 -1.89 4.87
N THR A 86 -5.26 -0.86 5.66
CA THR A 86 -6.09 -0.49 6.82
C THR A 86 -7.22 0.46 6.44
N HIS A 87 -8.31 0.48 7.21
CA HIS A 87 -9.44 1.38 6.99
C HIS A 87 -9.16 2.81 7.49
N ALA A 88 -8.09 3.41 6.98
CA ALA A 88 -7.64 4.76 7.31
C ALA A 88 -7.03 5.48 6.10
N GLY A 89 -7.12 6.80 6.10
CA GLY A 89 -6.47 7.68 5.12
C GLY A 89 -6.64 7.24 3.66
N VAL A 90 -5.52 7.17 2.95
CA VAL A 90 -5.47 6.86 1.51
C VAL A 90 -5.99 5.44 1.21
N MET A 91 -5.65 4.45 2.05
CA MET A 91 -6.08 3.05 1.87
C MET A 91 -7.61 2.93 1.91
N ARG A 92 -8.26 3.66 2.83
CA ARG A 92 -9.72 3.75 2.87
C ARG A 92 -10.29 4.40 1.62
N LEU A 93 -9.71 5.49 1.13
CA LEU A 93 -10.18 6.16 -0.09
C LEU A 93 -10.11 5.23 -1.30
N MET A 94 -9.02 4.48 -1.43
CA MET A 94 -8.80 3.51 -2.52
C MET A 94 -9.82 2.37 -2.46
N GLY A 95 -10.03 1.80 -1.27
CA GLY A 95 -11.02 0.76 -1.02
C GLY A 95 -12.47 1.22 -1.22
N ASP A 96 -12.81 2.42 -0.74
CA ASP A 96 -14.12 3.05 -0.98
C ASP A 96 -14.38 3.26 -2.47
N ALA A 97 -13.39 3.75 -3.22
CA ALA A 97 -13.48 3.93 -4.67
C ALA A 97 -13.77 2.61 -5.37
N ARG A 98 -12.97 1.57 -5.07
CA ARG A 98 -13.10 0.23 -5.65
C ARG A 98 -14.48 -0.36 -5.42
N ARG A 99 -15.00 -0.27 -4.19
CA ARG A 99 -16.34 -0.78 -3.84
C ARG A 99 -17.47 0.02 -4.49
N ARG A 100 -17.47 1.35 -4.35
CA ARG A 100 -18.58 2.19 -4.84
C ARG A 100 -18.72 2.15 -6.36
N GLN A 101 -17.61 1.99 -7.07
CA GLN A 101 -17.58 1.94 -8.53
C GLN A 101 -17.55 0.50 -9.08
N ASN A 102 -17.63 -0.51 -8.21
CA ASN A 102 -17.57 -1.94 -8.58
C ASN A 102 -16.33 -2.31 -9.43
N LEU A 103 -15.18 -1.70 -9.12
CA LEU A 103 -13.91 -1.92 -9.81
C LEU A 103 -13.29 -3.24 -9.34
N GLN A 104 -12.54 -3.90 -10.24
CA GLN A 104 -12.05 -5.26 -10.03
C GLN A 104 -10.53 -5.35 -9.96
N PHE A 105 -9.78 -4.27 -10.25
CA PHE A 105 -8.33 -4.25 -10.18
C PHE A 105 -7.80 -4.84 -8.85
N PRO A 106 -6.66 -5.54 -8.86
CA PRO A 106 -6.08 -6.07 -7.63
C PRO A 106 -5.68 -4.93 -6.70
N LEU A 107 -6.39 -4.80 -5.58
CA LEU A 107 -6.03 -3.93 -4.46
C LEU A 107 -5.53 -4.79 -3.31
N ILE A 108 -4.25 -4.65 -2.98
CA ILE A 108 -3.49 -5.56 -2.12
C ILE A 108 -2.98 -4.80 -0.89
N GLY A 109 -3.48 -5.17 0.28
CA GLY A 109 -3.05 -4.58 1.55
C GLY A 109 -1.90 -5.38 2.16
N VAL A 110 -0.78 -4.75 2.46
CA VAL A 110 0.34 -5.37 3.17
C VAL A 110 0.44 -4.74 4.55
N ALA A 111 0.36 -5.54 5.61
CA ALA A 111 0.39 -5.01 6.97
C ALA A 111 1.07 -5.98 7.96
N PRO A 112 1.65 -5.47 9.06
CA PRO A 112 2.10 -6.32 10.15
C PRO A 112 0.91 -6.90 10.90
N LEU A 113 0.88 -8.21 11.12
CA LEU A 113 -0.23 -8.90 11.78
C LEU A 113 -0.52 -8.32 13.17
N ALA A 114 0.53 -7.93 13.91
CA ALA A 114 0.43 -7.33 15.24
C ALA A 114 -0.28 -5.96 15.26
N LYS A 115 -0.47 -5.32 14.10
CA LYS A 115 -1.02 -3.97 13.96
C LYS A 115 -2.42 -3.91 13.39
N ILE A 116 -3.02 -5.05 13.05
CA ILE A 116 -4.34 -5.12 12.41
C ILE A 116 -5.34 -5.96 13.20
N SER A 117 -6.62 -5.77 12.90
CA SER A 117 -7.76 -6.58 13.37
C SER A 117 -8.69 -6.87 12.19
N TYR A 118 -9.25 -8.07 12.11
CA TYR A 118 -10.21 -8.47 11.07
C TYR A 118 -11.10 -9.63 11.54
N PRO A 119 -12.23 -9.91 10.86
CA PRO A 119 -13.11 -11.02 11.23
C PRO A 119 -12.35 -12.36 11.31
N GLY A 120 -12.35 -12.98 12.50
CA GLY A 120 -11.59 -14.20 12.78
C GLY A 120 -10.19 -13.99 13.39
N TYR A 121 -9.75 -12.74 13.53
CA TYR A 121 -8.53 -12.34 14.24
C TYR A 121 -8.75 -11.02 14.99
N GLU A 122 -9.14 -11.13 16.26
CA GLU A 122 -9.42 -9.98 17.11
C GLU A 122 -8.15 -9.43 17.75
N ASN A 123 -7.84 -8.18 17.45
CA ASN A 123 -6.76 -7.43 18.07
C ASN A 123 -7.28 -6.09 18.59
N PRO A 124 -7.48 -5.91 19.91
CA PRO A 124 -8.08 -4.69 20.48
C PRO A 124 -7.32 -3.39 20.19
N ARG A 125 -6.02 -3.48 19.87
CA ARG A 125 -5.18 -2.33 19.53
C ARG A 125 -4.84 -2.27 18.04
N GLY A 126 -5.37 -3.22 17.26
CA GLY A 126 -5.16 -3.30 15.83
C GLY A 126 -6.09 -2.37 15.06
N MET A 127 -5.60 -1.84 13.95
CA MET A 127 -6.45 -1.12 13.00
C MET A 127 -7.29 -2.10 12.20
N THR A 128 -8.56 -1.78 11.97
CA THR A 128 -9.43 -2.63 11.14
C THR A 128 -8.95 -2.60 9.70
N LEU A 129 -8.97 -3.75 9.04
CA LEU A 129 -8.70 -3.83 7.60
C LEU A 129 -9.76 -3.08 6.79
N ASP A 130 -9.35 -2.53 5.65
CA ASP A 130 -10.28 -1.95 4.70
C ASP A 130 -10.97 -3.05 3.87
N THR A 131 -12.30 -3.02 3.87
CA THR A 131 -13.12 -4.06 3.24
C THR A 131 -13.23 -3.96 1.71
N GLY A 132 -12.62 -2.94 1.09
CA GLY A 132 -12.56 -2.78 -0.36
C GLY A 132 -11.39 -3.50 -1.01
N HIS A 133 -10.42 -3.93 -0.21
CA HIS A 133 -9.26 -4.68 -0.67
C HIS A 133 -9.65 -6.08 -1.14
N SER A 134 -8.96 -6.53 -2.18
CA SER A 134 -9.14 -7.86 -2.77
C SER A 134 -8.20 -8.90 -2.18
N HIS A 135 -7.02 -8.48 -1.75
CA HIS A 135 -5.98 -9.35 -1.23
C HIS A 135 -5.30 -8.74 -0.02
N PHE A 136 -4.76 -9.58 0.86
CA PHE A 136 -3.94 -9.18 1.99
C PHE A 136 -2.69 -10.04 2.16
N VAL A 137 -1.60 -9.39 2.58
CA VAL A 137 -0.35 -10.03 3.00
C VAL A 137 -0.03 -9.60 4.42
N PHE A 138 0.06 -10.56 5.33
CA PHE A 138 0.39 -10.31 6.73
C PHE A 138 1.83 -10.70 7.04
N THR A 139 2.59 -9.74 7.55
CA THR A 139 4.01 -9.87 7.93
C THR A 139 4.18 -9.99 9.45
N GLU A 140 5.36 -10.43 9.91
CA GLU A 140 5.70 -10.62 11.33
C GLU A 140 6.13 -9.32 12.06
N GLY A 141 6.00 -8.14 11.43
CA GLY A 141 6.42 -6.86 12.01
C GLY A 141 5.62 -6.44 13.26
N GLU A 142 6.22 -5.56 14.08
CA GLU A 142 5.63 -5.07 15.33
C GLU A 142 5.05 -3.65 15.19
N LYS A 143 5.47 -2.90 14.19
CA LYS A 143 5.00 -1.53 13.91
C LYS A 143 4.75 -1.33 12.42
N PHE A 144 3.89 -0.36 12.10
CA PHE A 144 3.72 0.10 10.73
C PHE A 144 5.06 0.62 10.18
N GLY A 145 5.34 0.30 8.93
CA GLY A 145 6.62 0.52 8.26
C GLY A 145 7.58 -0.68 8.31
N ASP A 146 7.37 -1.67 9.19
CA ASP A 146 8.16 -2.92 9.16
C ASP A 146 7.88 -3.71 7.86
N GLU A 147 6.67 -3.57 7.33
CA GLU A 147 6.18 -4.17 6.09
C GLU A 147 6.70 -3.49 4.82
N SER A 148 7.32 -2.30 4.88
CA SER A 148 7.74 -1.54 3.69
C SER A 148 8.64 -2.33 2.74
N ARG A 149 9.50 -3.21 3.28
CA ARG A 149 10.33 -4.10 2.46
C ARG A 149 9.46 -5.05 1.64
N MET A 150 8.41 -5.61 2.24
CA MET A 150 7.48 -6.52 1.57
C MET A 150 6.70 -5.79 0.48
N ILE A 151 6.25 -4.55 0.71
CA ILE A 151 5.59 -3.72 -0.33
C ILE A 151 6.51 -3.56 -1.54
N ALA A 152 7.76 -3.17 -1.32
CA ALA A 152 8.75 -3.00 -2.38
C ALA A 152 9.02 -4.31 -3.14
N TRP A 153 9.15 -5.41 -2.40
CA TRP A 153 9.44 -6.74 -2.96
C TRP A 153 8.27 -7.26 -3.78
N LEU A 154 7.05 -7.15 -3.26
CA LEU A 154 5.84 -7.56 -3.94
C LEU A 154 5.58 -6.71 -5.19
N THR A 155 5.87 -5.40 -5.13
CA THR A 155 5.82 -4.52 -6.32
C THR A 155 6.71 -5.05 -7.44
N ASN A 156 7.96 -5.40 -7.11
CA ASN A 156 8.91 -5.94 -8.07
C ASN A 156 8.49 -7.32 -8.61
N ALA A 157 7.97 -8.19 -7.74
CA ALA A 157 7.50 -9.51 -8.12
C ALA A 157 6.27 -9.43 -9.07
N LEU A 158 5.27 -8.61 -8.73
CA LEU A 158 4.06 -8.45 -9.55
C LEU A 158 4.35 -7.79 -10.90
N SER A 159 5.35 -6.90 -10.96
CA SER A 159 5.83 -6.33 -12.22
C SER A 159 6.74 -7.27 -13.02
N GLY A 160 6.95 -8.50 -12.55
CA GLY A 160 7.78 -9.51 -13.22
C GLY A 160 9.24 -9.09 -13.32
N ASP A 161 9.83 -8.56 -12.23
CA ASP A 161 11.22 -8.10 -12.20
C ASP A 161 11.53 -7.04 -13.28
N GLY A 162 10.56 -6.16 -13.56
CA GLY A 162 10.68 -5.08 -14.55
C GLY A 162 10.17 -5.43 -15.96
N LEU A 163 9.54 -6.59 -16.16
CA LEU A 163 8.82 -6.91 -17.40
C LEU A 163 7.61 -6.00 -17.64
N CYS A 164 6.98 -5.50 -16.58
CA CYS A 164 5.92 -4.51 -16.61
C CYS A 164 6.33 -3.24 -15.85
N PRO A 165 5.73 -2.07 -16.16
CA PRO A 165 5.99 -0.84 -15.42
C PRO A 165 5.64 -0.97 -13.94
N ALA A 166 6.51 -0.45 -13.08
CA ALA A 166 6.27 -0.31 -11.65
C ALA A 166 6.62 1.11 -11.19
N LEU A 167 5.77 1.72 -10.36
CA LEU A 167 6.05 3.04 -9.77
C LEU A 167 5.47 3.15 -8.35
N GLY A 168 6.02 4.07 -7.58
CA GLY A 168 5.47 4.49 -6.29
C GLY A 168 4.72 5.79 -6.40
N ILE A 169 3.62 5.93 -5.66
CA ILE A 169 2.93 7.20 -5.47
C ILE A 169 3.04 7.61 -4.01
N VAL A 170 3.46 8.85 -3.77
CA VAL A 170 3.51 9.48 -2.45
C VAL A 170 2.35 10.46 -2.32
N ILE A 171 1.46 10.20 -1.38
CA ILE A 171 0.24 10.99 -1.16
C ILE A 171 0.17 11.35 0.32
N ASN A 172 0.22 12.64 0.64
CA ASN A 172 0.27 13.13 2.01
C ASN A 172 1.45 12.45 2.76
N GLY A 173 1.20 11.74 3.86
CA GLY A 173 2.18 10.87 4.52
C GLY A 173 2.87 11.48 5.73
N GLY A 174 3.24 10.62 6.67
CA GLY A 174 3.96 10.98 7.89
C GLY A 174 5.33 10.32 7.96
N ASN A 175 5.87 10.16 9.18
CA ASN A 175 7.20 9.59 9.37
C ASN A 175 7.35 8.16 8.81
N VAL A 176 6.29 7.34 8.84
CA VAL A 176 6.28 6.00 8.23
C VAL A 176 6.49 6.07 6.72
N THR A 177 5.72 6.94 6.03
CA THR A 177 5.87 7.22 4.58
C THR A 177 7.29 7.70 4.27
N ARG A 178 7.81 8.64 5.07
CA ARG A 178 9.18 9.16 4.92
C ARG A 178 10.24 8.06 5.01
N GLU A 179 10.18 7.24 6.05
CA GLU A 179 11.10 6.11 6.22
C GLU A 179 11.00 5.10 5.08
N GLU A 180 9.79 4.79 4.62
CA GLU A 180 9.54 3.91 3.49
C GLU A 180 10.19 4.44 2.21
N ILE A 181 9.95 5.71 1.88
CA ILE A 181 10.50 6.35 0.69
C ILE A 181 12.03 6.46 0.79
N HIS A 182 12.58 6.80 1.96
CA HIS A 182 14.03 6.81 2.17
C HIS A 182 14.64 5.41 1.97
N ARG A 183 14.03 4.36 2.53
CA ARG A 183 14.47 2.96 2.34
C ARG A 183 14.44 2.55 0.87
N LEU A 184 13.42 2.97 0.12
CA LEU A 184 13.30 2.70 -1.31
C LEU A 184 14.34 3.47 -2.13
N ALA A 185 14.49 4.77 -1.89
CA ALA A 185 15.42 5.63 -2.64
C ALA A 185 16.89 5.23 -2.42
N THR A 186 17.24 4.73 -1.23
CA THR A 186 18.59 4.25 -0.90
C THR A 186 18.83 2.78 -1.28
N SER A 187 17.80 2.06 -1.72
CA SER A 187 17.93 0.68 -2.18
C SER A 187 18.74 0.60 -3.48
N ARG A 188 19.72 -0.30 -3.52
CA ARG A 188 20.49 -0.58 -4.74
C ARG A 188 19.76 -1.51 -5.71
N ARG A 189 18.82 -2.31 -5.20
CA ARG A 189 18.18 -3.41 -5.94
C ARG A 189 16.79 -3.07 -6.46
N LEU A 190 16.03 -2.29 -5.70
CA LEU A 190 14.66 -1.94 -6.02
C LEU A 190 14.59 -0.45 -6.27
N LYS A 191 14.45 -0.06 -7.54
CA LYS A 191 14.35 1.34 -7.95
C LYS A 191 13.09 1.51 -8.77
N PHE A 192 12.12 2.18 -8.15
CA PHE A 192 10.87 2.56 -8.80
C PHE A 192 10.88 4.08 -8.98
N PRO A 193 10.42 4.59 -10.14
CA PRO A 193 10.04 6.00 -10.23
C PRO A 193 9.02 6.34 -9.15
N LEU A 194 9.16 7.52 -8.55
CA LEU A 194 8.20 8.04 -7.56
C LEU A 194 7.43 9.21 -8.17
N LEU A 195 6.11 9.17 -8.05
CA LEU A 195 5.21 10.27 -8.33
C LEU A 195 4.78 10.88 -6.99
N ILE A 196 5.10 12.14 -6.77
CA ILE A 196 4.77 12.86 -5.54
C ILE A 196 3.58 13.76 -5.84
N VAL A 197 2.53 13.63 -5.04
CA VAL A 197 1.31 14.41 -5.23
C VAL A 197 1.33 15.62 -4.30
N GLU A 198 1.75 16.75 -4.83
CA GLU A 198 1.70 18.05 -4.15
C GLU A 198 0.24 18.49 -3.91
N GLY A 199 0.04 19.26 -2.84
CA GLY A 199 -1.27 19.76 -2.40
C GLY A 199 -2.05 18.73 -1.59
N THR A 200 -1.40 17.63 -1.19
CA THR A 200 -2.02 16.60 -0.35
C THR A 200 -1.60 16.69 1.10
N GLY A 201 -0.63 17.56 1.44
CA GLY A 201 -0.19 17.84 2.80
C GLY A 201 1.05 17.05 3.25
N ARG A 202 1.56 17.41 4.43
CA ARG A 202 2.61 16.70 5.18
C ARG A 202 3.83 16.30 4.33
N PHE A 203 4.26 15.03 4.40
CA PHE A 203 5.51 14.58 3.79
C PHE A 203 5.56 14.77 2.27
N ALA A 204 4.46 14.54 1.55
CA ALA A 204 4.40 14.73 0.10
C ALA A 204 4.70 16.17 -0.30
N ASP A 205 4.12 17.15 0.39
CA ASP A 205 4.33 18.57 0.10
C ASP A 205 5.73 19.02 0.49
N ASN A 206 6.24 18.56 1.62
CA ASN A 206 7.63 18.83 2.05
C ASN A 206 8.64 18.29 1.03
N LEU A 207 8.46 17.05 0.57
CA LEU A 207 9.33 16.44 -0.44
C LEU A 207 9.23 17.15 -1.80
N ALA A 208 8.03 17.55 -2.21
CA ALA A 208 7.82 18.33 -3.43
C ALA A 208 8.51 19.70 -3.36
N ALA A 209 8.45 20.39 -2.22
CA ALA A 209 9.11 21.67 -1.99
C ALA A 209 10.63 21.56 -2.14
N VAL A 210 11.26 20.56 -1.50
CA VAL A 210 12.71 20.32 -1.61
C VAL A 210 13.13 20.01 -3.05
N ILE A 211 12.38 19.17 -3.77
CA ILE A 211 12.69 18.84 -5.18
C ILE A 211 12.65 20.09 -6.07
N ARG A 212 11.81 21.07 -5.74
CA ARG A 212 11.72 22.36 -6.43
C ARG A 212 12.76 23.39 -5.97
N GLY A 213 13.63 23.04 -5.03
CA GLY A 213 14.66 23.92 -4.46
C GLY A 213 14.10 24.96 -3.48
N MET A 214 12.92 24.70 -2.90
CA MET A 214 12.30 25.54 -1.88
C MET A 214 12.64 25.03 -0.48
N SER A 215 12.52 25.90 0.54
CA SER A 215 12.66 25.48 1.93
C SER A 215 11.50 24.57 2.33
N SER A 216 11.83 23.45 2.97
CA SER A 216 10.87 22.53 3.60
C SER A 216 10.87 22.72 5.12
N ASP A 217 9.69 22.55 5.72
CA ASP A 217 9.52 22.54 7.18
C ASP A 217 10.00 21.23 7.82
N ASP A 218 10.27 20.20 7.01
CA ASP A 218 10.94 18.96 7.43
C ASP A 218 12.47 19.15 7.39
N GLU A 219 13.08 19.30 8.57
CA GLU A 219 14.53 19.50 8.74
C GLU A 219 15.36 18.31 8.21
N GLU A 220 14.78 17.10 8.12
CA GLU A 220 15.48 15.90 7.67
C GLU A 220 15.50 15.73 6.13
N LEU A 221 14.90 16.67 5.39
CA LEU A 221 14.89 16.69 3.93
C LEU A 221 15.91 17.66 3.29
N HIS A 222 16.67 18.42 4.09
CA HIS A 222 17.76 19.30 3.64
C HIS A 222 19.11 18.56 3.58
#